data_AF-A0A1Q9LNB7-F1
#
_entry.id   AF-A0A1Q9LNB7-F1
#
_cell.length_a   1.000
_cell.length_b   1.000
_cell.length_c   1.000
_cell.angle_alpha   90.00
_cell.angle_beta   90.00
_cell.angle_gamma   90.00
#
_symmetry.space_group_name_H-M   'P 1'
#
loop_
_entity.id
_entity.type
_entity.pdbx_description
1 polymer ?
#
loop_
_entity_poly.entity_id
_entity_poly.type
_entity_poly.pdbx_seq_one_letter_code
_entity_poly.pdbx_strand_id
1 'polypeptide(L)'
;MRAIGAAVMAAGAAAVAGAVRKSRTGPAHDDDQPRWLGVTVYAAPADVPTGASLPEPLARFGDGVEVVVRPAPGDKGTELMAKAIGRGVRTGELRAALRDAKSLIETGEVVQPDAHPSTHPGPAGRLLSAVNAHAKEVGRL
;
A
#
# COMPACT_ATOMS: atom_id res chain seq x y z
N MET A 1 -10.88 -71.11 24.93
CA MET A 1 -10.12 -70.50 26.04
C MET A 1 -9.55 -69.16 25.57
N ARG A 2 -9.52 -68.17 26.47
CA ARG A 2 -9.34 -66.72 26.23
C ARG A 2 -7.87 -66.32 26.24
N ALA A 3 -7.50 -65.31 25.46
CA ALA A 3 -6.61 -64.17 25.80
C ALA A 3 -6.76 -63.13 24.67
N ILE A 4 -7.37 -61.94 24.88
CA ILE A 4 -6.74 -60.70 25.40
C ILE A 4 -5.50 -60.38 24.53
N GLY A 5 -5.38 -59.30 23.75
CA GLY A 5 -5.97 -57.97 23.77
C GLY A 5 -4.82 -56.98 23.59
N ALA A 6 -4.94 -55.97 22.73
CA ALA A 6 -4.17 -54.72 22.81
C ALA A 6 -4.72 -53.69 21.79
N ALA A 7 -5.41 -52.69 22.32
CA ALA A 7 -5.77 -51.47 21.60
C ALA A 7 -4.55 -50.57 21.47
N VAL A 8 -4.28 -50.07 20.26
CA VAL A 8 -3.36 -48.94 20.07
C VAL A 8 -4.21 -47.69 19.88
N MET A 9 -4.40 -46.98 21.00
CA MET A 9 -4.94 -45.62 21.01
C MET A 9 -3.81 -44.67 20.63
N ALA A 10 -3.81 -44.21 19.39
CA ALA A 10 -3.03 -43.06 18.94
C ALA A 10 -3.98 -41.86 18.83
N ALA A 11 -4.00 -41.00 19.85
CA ALA A 11 -4.64 -39.70 19.77
C ALA A 11 -3.66 -38.67 20.34
N GLY A 12 -3.16 -37.84 19.43
CA GLY A 12 -2.05 -36.92 19.63
C GLY A 12 -2.38 -35.78 20.60
N ALA A 13 -1.31 -35.25 21.18
CA ALA A 13 -1.31 -34.15 22.11
C ALA A 13 -1.98 -32.89 21.54
N ALA A 14 -2.83 -32.28 22.36
CA ALA A 14 -3.48 -31.01 22.11
C ALA A 14 -2.46 -29.85 22.14
N ALA A 15 -2.46 -29.02 21.09
CA ALA A 15 -1.94 -27.66 21.15
C ALA A 15 -3.08 -26.70 20.80
N VAL A 16 -3.72 -26.20 21.86
CA VAL A 16 -4.72 -25.13 21.80
C VAL A 16 -3.98 -23.82 21.57
N ALA A 17 -3.79 -23.43 20.31
CA ALA A 17 -3.42 -22.06 19.95
C ALA A 17 -4.70 -21.28 19.59
N GLY A 18 -5.45 -20.93 20.63
CA GLY A 18 -6.52 -19.95 20.54
C GLY A 18 -5.95 -18.53 20.45
N ALA A 19 -6.73 -17.65 19.78
CA ALA A 19 -6.58 -16.20 19.74
C ALA A 19 -5.33 -15.72 18.97
N VAL A 20 -5.43 -15.02 17.83
CA VAL A 20 -6.26 -13.85 17.57
C VAL A 20 -6.45 -13.76 16.04
N ARG A 21 -7.57 -14.28 15.51
CA ARG A 21 -8.13 -13.70 14.29
C ARG A 21 -8.77 -12.39 14.70
N LYS A 22 -7.95 -11.35 14.86
CA LYS A 22 -8.48 -9.98 14.84
C LYS A 22 -8.81 -9.69 13.40
N SER A 23 -10.02 -10.11 13.02
CA SER A 23 -10.75 -9.65 11.87
C SER A 23 -10.87 -8.13 11.96
N ARG A 24 -9.81 -7.44 11.55
CA ARG A 24 -9.88 -6.07 11.06
C ARG A 24 -9.78 -6.13 9.55
N THR A 25 -10.65 -6.94 8.96
CA THR A 25 -11.38 -6.53 7.77
C THR A 25 -12.20 -5.29 8.17
N GLY A 26 -11.56 -4.12 8.19
CA GLY A 26 -12.29 -2.94 7.74
C GLY A 26 -12.85 -3.30 6.37
N PRO A 27 -14.08 -2.86 6.01
CA PRO A 27 -14.74 -3.37 4.82
C PRO A 27 -13.75 -3.36 3.67
N ALA A 28 -13.39 -4.56 3.20
CA ALA A 28 -12.93 -4.73 1.84
C ALA A 28 -14.19 -4.45 1.02
N HIS A 29 -14.51 -3.16 0.92
CA HIS A 29 -15.61 -2.71 0.10
C HIS A 29 -15.17 -3.03 -1.31
N ASP A 30 -15.94 -3.92 -1.90
CA ASP A 30 -15.93 -4.35 -3.27
C ASP A 30 -16.32 -3.16 -4.17
N ASP A 31 -15.56 -2.06 -4.07
CA ASP A 31 -15.77 -0.86 -4.87
C ASP A 31 -14.81 -0.94 -6.06
N ASP A 32 -15.22 -1.74 -7.05
CA ASP A 32 -14.68 -1.74 -8.41
C ASP A 32 -14.95 -0.39 -9.14
N GLN A 33 -15.46 0.61 -8.41
CA GLN A 33 -15.57 1.99 -8.87
C GLN A 33 -14.32 2.77 -8.47
N PRO A 34 -13.67 3.44 -9.43
CA PRO A 34 -12.46 4.18 -9.14
C PRO A 34 -12.77 5.38 -8.25
N ARG A 35 -12.24 5.36 -7.02
CA ARG A 35 -12.36 6.45 -6.04
C ARG A 35 -11.22 7.45 -6.18
N TRP A 36 -11.53 8.73 -6.00
CA TRP A 36 -10.51 9.77 -5.87
C TRP A 36 -9.62 9.51 -4.64
N LEU A 37 -8.31 9.55 -4.86
CA LEU A 37 -7.26 9.56 -3.85
C LEU A 37 -6.59 10.93 -3.84
N GLY A 38 -6.17 11.41 -2.68
CA GLY A 38 -5.67 12.78 -2.53
C GLY A 38 -4.51 12.90 -1.57
N VAL A 39 -3.60 13.82 -1.90
CA VAL A 39 -2.58 14.36 -0.99
C VAL A 39 -2.62 15.88 -1.06
N THR A 40 -2.31 16.54 0.06
CA THR A 40 -2.10 17.99 0.09
C THR A 40 -0.61 18.27 -0.02
N VAL A 41 -0.21 19.11 -0.97
CA VAL A 41 1.16 19.56 -1.18
C VAL A 41 1.31 21.02 -0.77
N TYR A 42 2.44 21.36 -0.14
CA TYR A 42 2.79 22.71 0.31
C TYR A 42 3.42 23.51 -0.84
N ALA A 43 2.62 23.74 -1.88
CA ALA A 43 2.95 24.53 -3.06
C ALA A 43 1.70 25.29 -3.54
N ALA A 44 1.88 26.44 -4.19
CA ALA A 44 0.76 27.15 -4.80
C ALA A 44 0.21 26.36 -5.99
N PRO A 45 -1.09 26.49 -6.36
CA PRO A 45 -1.67 25.71 -7.45
C PRO A 45 -0.96 25.88 -8.80
N ALA A 46 -0.37 27.05 -9.05
CA ALA A 46 0.39 27.35 -10.27
C ALA A 46 1.77 26.66 -10.31
N ASP A 47 2.31 26.28 -9.16
CA ASP A 47 3.62 25.65 -9.02
C ASP A 47 3.52 24.11 -9.03
N VAL A 48 2.29 23.56 -8.96
CA VAL A 48 2.07 22.12 -9.03
C VAL A 48 2.09 21.67 -10.50
N PRO A 49 3.01 20.76 -10.88
CA PRO A 49 3.09 20.29 -12.26
C PRO A 49 1.82 19.55 -12.69
N THR A 50 1.39 19.75 -13.94
CA THR A 50 0.20 19.13 -14.54
C THR A 50 0.46 18.60 -15.95
N GLY A 51 -0.39 17.68 -16.41
CA GLY A 51 -0.30 17.08 -17.74
C GLY A 51 1.09 16.46 -18.01
N ALA A 52 1.74 16.89 -19.09
CA ALA A 52 3.05 16.37 -19.49
C ALA A 52 4.20 16.69 -18.51
N SER A 53 3.99 17.62 -17.57
CA SER A 53 4.98 17.99 -16.55
C SER A 53 4.84 17.21 -15.24
N LEU A 54 3.86 16.30 -15.14
CA LEU A 54 3.64 15.52 -13.93
C LEU A 54 4.93 14.80 -13.48
N PRO A 55 5.20 14.70 -12.16
CA PRO A 55 6.32 13.93 -11.65
C PRO A 55 6.25 12.46 -12.11
N GLU A 56 7.41 11.84 -12.36
CA GLU A 56 7.52 10.45 -12.83
C GLU A 56 6.59 9.46 -12.11
N PRO A 57 6.46 9.48 -10.76
CA PRO A 57 5.61 8.53 -10.06
C PRO A 57 4.15 8.53 -10.52
N LEU A 58 3.64 9.69 -10.98
CA LEU A 58 2.30 9.83 -11.56
C LEU A 58 2.31 9.73 -13.08
N ALA A 59 3.32 10.30 -13.76
CA ALA A 59 3.41 10.31 -15.22
C ALA A 59 3.45 8.89 -15.82
N ARG A 60 4.05 7.93 -15.12
CA ARG A 60 4.11 6.51 -15.54
C ARG A 60 2.75 5.84 -15.75
N PHE A 61 1.68 6.38 -15.16
CA PHE A 61 0.33 5.85 -15.38
C PHE A 61 -0.31 6.36 -16.67
N GLY A 62 0.22 7.43 -17.27
CA GLY A 62 -0.33 8.04 -18.49
C GLY A 62 -1.84 8.27 -18.41
N ASP A 63 -2.56 7.86 -19.45
CA ASP A 63 -4.02 7.97 -19.54
C ASP A 63 -4.79 6.97 -18.64
N GLY A 64 -4.07 6.12 -17.90
CA GLY A 64 -4.66 5.17 -16.94
C GLY A 64 -5.15 5.83 -15.64
N VAL A 65 -4.88 7.13 -15.44
CA VAL A 65 -5.35 7.91 -14.28
C VAL A 65 -5.83 9.29 -14.70
N GLU A 66 -6.89 9.74 -14.03
CA GLU A 66 -7.35 11.13 -14.06
C GLU A 66 -6.65 11.86 -12.91
N VAL A 67 -6.00 13.00 -13.19
CA VAL A 67 -5.33 13.83 -12.17
C VAL A 67 -5.99 15.20 -12.13
N VAL A 68 -6.32 15.66 -10.93
CA VAL A 68 -6.94 16.96 -10.68
C VAL A 68 -6.15 17.71 -9.62
N VAL A 69 -5.94 19.00 -9.85
CA VAL A 69 -5.25 19.92 -8.95
C VAL A 69 -6.21 21.02 -8.53
N ARG A 70 -6.32 21.29 -7.23
CA ARG A 70 -7.17 22.39 -6.71
C ARG A 70 -6.60 22.98 -5.42
N PRO A 71 -6.91 24.24 -5.07
CA PRO A 71 -6.52 24.79 -3.78
C PRO A 71 -7.01 23.92 -2.62
N ALA A 72 -6.14 23.69 -1.63
CA ALA A 72 -6.51 22.96 -0.43
C ALA A 72 -7.34 23.84 0.52
N PRO A 73 -8.30 23.26 1.26
CA PRO A 73 -9.07 24.01 2.25
C PRO A 73 -8.19 24.64 3.33
N GLY A 74 -8.54 25.85 3.75
CA GLY A 74 -7.87 26.54 4.86
C GLY A 74 -6.43 26.97 4.55
N ASP A 75 -6.14 27.27 3.28
CA ASP A 75 -4.84 27.78 2.82
C ASP A 75 -3.66 26.86 3.18
N LYS A 76 -3.89 25.55 3.09
CA LYS A 76 -2.89 24.52 3.42
C LYS A 76 -2.04 24.11 2.21
N GLY A 77 -2.06 24.89 1.14
CA GLY A 77 -1.42 24.59 -0.14
C GLY A 77 -2.43 24.07 -1.18
N THR A 78 -2.08 22.99 -1.87
CA THR A 78 -2.82 22.47 -3.03
C THR A 78 -3.15 20.99 -2.86
N GLU A 79 -4.38 20.59 -3.15
CA GLU A 79 -4.78 19.19 -3.24
C GLU A 79 -4.43 18.64 -4.63
N LEU A 80 -3.60 17.59 -4.64
CA LEU A 80 -3.29 16.77 -5.79
C LEU A 80 -4.09 15.47 -5.67
N MET A 81 -5.06 15.30 -6.55
CA MET A 81 -6.00 14.20 -6.56
C MET A 81 -5.76 13.30 -7.77
N ALA A 82 -5.86 11.99 -7.61
CA ALA A 82 -5.82 11.04 -8.71
C ALA A 82 -6.88 9.95 -8.57
N LYS A 83 -7.41 9.48 -9.70
CA LYS A 83 -8.39 8.40 -9.79
C LYS A 83 -8.02 7.50 -10.97
N ALA A 84 -8.05 6.19 -10.79
CA ALA A 84 -7.83 5.24 -11.89
C ALA A 84 -8.92 5.36 -12.97
N ILE A 85 -8.54 5.26 -14.23
CA ILE A 85 -9.47 5.18 -15.37
C ILE A 85 -9.41 3.75 -15.91
N GLY A 86 -10.41 2.94 -15.58
CA GLY A 86 -10.49 1.54 -16.01
C GLY A 86 -9.76 0.56 -15.09
N ARG A 87 -9.54 -0.66 -15.60
CA ARG A 87 -8.91 -1.77 -14.87
C ARG A 87 -7.40 -1.79 -15.11
N GLY A 88 -6.61 -2.06 -14.07
CA GLY A 88 -5.16 -2.29 -14.18
C GLY A 88 -4.30 -1.46 -13.24
N VAL A 89 -4.79 -0.31 -12.77
CA VAL A 89 -4.10 0.50 -11.75
C VAL A 89 -4.53 0.06 -10.36
N ARG A 90 -3.60 -0.46 -9.55
CA ARG A 90 -3.92 -0.83 -8.17
C ARG A 90 -4.00 0.42 -7.30
N THR A 91 -5.04 0.53 -6.48
CA THR A 91 -5.23 1.64 -5.52
C THR A 91 -4.00 1.85 -4.62
N GLY A 92 -3.31 0.76 -4.24
CA GLY A 92 -2.07 0.80 -3.46
C GLY A 92 -0.92 1.50 -4.18
N GLU A 93 -0.71 1.18 -5.46
CA GLU A 93 0.31 1.81 -6.30
C GLU A 93 0.02 3.29 -6.51
N LEU A 94 -1.24 3.66 -6.72
CA LEU A 94 -1.64 5.05 -6.90
C LEU A 94 -1.47 5.87 -5.61
N ARG A 95 -1.74 5.28 -4.43
CA ARG A 95 -1.41 5.93 -3.15
C ARG A 95 0.09 6.14 -2.98
N ALA A 96 0.90 5.13 -3.28
CA ALA A 96 2.35 5.24 -3.18
C ALA A 96 2.89 6.33 -4.12
N ALA A 97 2.40 6.36 -5.36
CA ALA A 97 2.76 7.37 -6.34
C ALA A 97 2.38 8.79 -5.93
N LEU A 98 1.18 9.00 -5.36
CA LEU A 98 0.78 10.32 -4.85
C LEU A 98 1.70 10.79 -3.71
N ARG A 99 2.15 9.89 -2.84
CA ARG A 99 3.10 10.22 -1.76
C ARG A 99 4.49 10.56 -2.31
N ASP A 100 5.00 9.75 -3.22
CA ASP A 100 6.30 9.98 -3.85
C ASP A 100 6.27 11.29 -4.66
N ALA A 101 5.18 11.58 -5.39
CA ALA A 101 5.00 12.85 -6.10
C ALA A 101 4.92 14.05 -5.14
N LYS A 102 4.22 13.94 -4.00
CA LYS A 102 4.22 14.98 -2.97
C LYS A 102 5.64 15.26 -2.48
N SER A 103 6.42 14.24 -2.17
CA SER A 103 7.81 14.42 -1.74
C SER A 103 8.64 15.11 -2.83
N LEU A 104 8.54 14.70 -4.09
CA LEU A 104 9.24 15.38 -5.19
C LEU A 104 8.84 16.85 -5.34
N ILE A 105 7.56 17.19 -5.21
CA ILE A 105 7.08 18.57 -5.31
C ILE A 105 7.57 19.42 -4.14
N GLU A 106 7.56 18.87 -2.92
CA GLU A 106 7.86 19.64 -1.71
C GLU A 106 9.36 19.73 -1.40
N THR A 107 10.13 18.67 -1.69
CA THR A 107 11.53 18.56 -1.28
C THR A 107 12.47 18.28 -2.46
N GLY A 108 11.94 17.94 -3.63
CA GLY A 108 12.76 17.52 -4.78
C GLY A 108 13.28 16.09 -4.67
N GLU A 109 12.98 15.36 -3.60
CA GLU A 109 13.51 14.03 -3.32
C GLU A 109 12.46 13.10 -2.72
N VAL A 110 12.57 11.79 -2.98
CA VAL A 110 11.73 10.77 -2.33
C VAL A 110 12.55 10.10 -1.24
N VAL A 111 12.17 10.30 0.02
CA VAL A 111 12.82 9.65 1.17
C VAL A 111 12.54 8.16 1.11
N GLN A 112 13.61 7.36 1.01
CA GLN A 112 13.53 5.91 1.10
C GLN A 112 13.98 5.46 2.50
N PRO A 113 13.40 4.37 3.02
CA PRO A 113 13.99 3.66 4.15
C PRO A 113 15.45 3.31 3.86
N ASP A 114 16.30 3.34 4.88
CA ASP A 114 17.71 2.96 4.74
C ASP A 114 17.82 1.56 4.09
N ALA A 115 18.67 1.48 3.08
CA ALA A 115 18.76 0.36 2.17
C ALA A 115 19.42 -0.87 2.80
N HIS A 116 20.00 -0.76 4.01
CA HIS A 116 20.59 -1.94 4.64
C HIS A 116 19.50 -2.97 4.93
N PRO A 117 19.43 -4.07 4.15
CA PRO A 117 18.39 -5.04 4.37
C PRO A 117 18.80 -5.78 5.64
N SER A 118 18.11 -5.50 6.75
CA SER A 118 18.07 -6.43 7.89
C SER A 118 17.46 -7.79 7.48
N THR A 119 16.94 -7.86 6.26
CA THR A 119 16.46 -9.05 5.57
C THR A 119 17.60 -9.81 4.91
N HIS A 120 17.94 -10.97 5.47
CA HIS A 120 18.91 -11.89 4.87
C HIS A 120 18.46 -12.38 3.49
N PRO A 121 19.37 -12.67 2.53
CA PRO A 121 19.04 -13.01 1.14
C PRO A 121 18.27 -14.34 0.97
N GLY A 122 18.09 -15.09 2.05
CA GLY A 122 17.34 -16.33 2.08
C GLY A 122 15.83 -16.15 1.86
N PRO A 123 15.09 -17.25 1.71
CA PRO A 123 13.65 -17.24 1.41
C PRO A 123 12.83 -16.39 2.39
N ALA A 124 13.16 -16.45 3.69
CA ALA A 124 12.50 -15.66 4.72
C ALA A 124 12.68 -14.15 4.54
N GLY A 125 13.87 -13.70 4.11
CA GLY A 125 14.09 -12.27 3.88
C GLY A 125 13.36 -11.76 2.64
N ARG A 126 13.26 -12.56 1.57
CA ARG A 126 12.43 -12.20 0.41
C ARG A 126 10.95 -12.03 0.77
N LEU A 127 10.43 -12.90 1.64
CA LEU A 127 9.06 -12.78 2.14
C LEU A 127 8.87 -11.46 2.89
N LEU A 128 9.81 -11.10 3.78
CA LEU A 128 9.76 -9.85 4.52
C LEU A 128 9.93 -8.62 3.61
N SER A 129 10.76 -8.69 2.56
CA SER A 129 10.82 -7.63 1.54
C SER A 129 9.49 -7.41 0.82
N ALA A 130 8.77 -8.50 0.49
CA ALA A 130 7.45 -8.40 -0.12
C ALA A 130 6.41 -7.77 0.82
N VAL A 131 6.46 -8.11 2.12
CA VAL A 131 5.61 -7.49 3.15
C VAL A 131 5.89 -6.00 3.27
N ASN A 132 7.17 -5.60 3.26
CA ASN A 132 7.56 -4.19 3.31
C ASN A 132 7.08 -3.40 2.09
N ALA A 133 7.17 -3.98 0.89
CA ALA A 133 6.67 -3.36 -0.33
C ALA A 133 5.15 -3.10 -0.25
N HIS A 134 4.38 -4.09 0.21
CA HIS A 134 2.94 -3.93 0.39
C HIS A 134 2.60 -2.88 1.46
N ALA A 135 3.36 -2.81 2.54
CA ALA A 135 3.16 -1.81 3.57
C ALA A 135 3.36 -0.36 3.09
N LYS A 136 4.30 -0.11 2.16
CA LYS A 136 4.48 1.20 1.53
C LYS A 136 3.19 1.66 0.84
N GLU A 137 2.51 0.75 0.14
CA GLU A 137 1.21 1.01 -0.53
C GLU A 137 0.10 1.35 0.47
N VAL A 138 0.12 0.72 1.66
CA VAL A 138 -0.92 0.89 2.70
C VAL A 138 -0.62 2.09 3.62
N GLY A 139 0.64 2.52 3.72
CA GLY A 139 1.10 3.50 4.71
C GLY A 139 1.14 2.96 6.13
N ARG A 140 1.54 1.70 6.28
CA ARG A 140 1.66 1.04 7.58
C ARG A 140 2.99 0.31 7.66
N LEU A 141 4.08 1.04 7.85
CA LEU A 141 5.36 0.58 8.40
C LEU A 141 6.18 1.80 8.81
#